data_AF-A0A7X2LKC7-F1
#
_entry.id   AF-A0A7X2LKC7-F1
#
_cell.length_a   1.000
_cell.length_b   1.000
_cell.length_c   1.000
_cell.angle_alpha   90.00
_cell.angle_beta   90.00
_cell.angle_gamma   90.00
#
_symmetry.space_group_name_H-M   'P 1'
#
loop_
_entity.id
_entity.type
_entity.pdbx_description
1 polymer ?
#
loop_
_entity_poly.entity_id
_entity_poly.type
_entity_poly.pdbx_seq_one_letter_code
_entity_poly.pdbx_strand_id
1 'polypeptide(L)'
;MRTAAVVAIELVLSMTPEWFDGLTEDRHALRQHPKFIEWVDTSIAWARKEFGQNVIDVAVHMDESSPHMHVLAVPLTQEGRLCAKEVLARTELMRRQTSYAKAMEPFGVQRGVPAKVTKRRHIKLTEKPQGGGKASELAAQLAAANSTIAQLQQQVQQLQGLNVDYSRQITALEKRIEQAQRLATFEKQIKAEMAAKKPRRDLPDDQETAMALFLEKHKALPYCTPQEASGGSLVASEGRFAVLHLGHGRHALVEFPSAQAVQELARGQQQGPGRAPGR
;
A
#
# COMPACT_ATOMS: atom_id res chain seq x y z
N MET A 1 44.76 58.02 -18.64
CA MET A 1 43.62 57.25 -19.19
C MET A 1 42.62 58.22 -19.82
N ARG A 2 41.89 57.80 -20.87
CA ARG A 2 40.75 58.59 -21.39
C ARG A 2 39.62 58.58 -20.37
N THR A 3 38.86 59.66 -20.26
CA THR A 3 37.75 59.80 -19.31
C THR A 3 36.64 58.77 -19.50
N ALA A 4 36.42 58.31 -20.74
CA ALA A 4 35.43 57.27 -21.07
C ALA A 4 36.06 55.88 -21.32
N ALA A 5 37.23 55.61 -20.73
CA ALA A 5 37.86 54.29 -20.85
C ALA A 5 37.09 53.24 -20.04
N VAL A 6 36.84 52.07 -20.65
CA VAL A 6 36.34 50.90 -19.93
C VAL A 6 37.51 50.32 -19.12
N VAL A 7 37.46 50.53 -17.81
CA VAL A 7 38.53 50.16 -16.87
C VAL A 7 38.46 48.71 -16.41
N ALA A 8 37.27 48.11 -16.45
CA ALA A 8 37.01 46.72 -16.12
C ALA A 8 35.87 46.17 -16.98
N ILE A 9 35.88 44.86 -17.17
CA ILE A 9 34.81 44.08 -17.79
C ILE A 9 34.32 43.05 -16.78
N GLU A 10 33.02 42.77 -16.81
CA GLU A 10 32.38 41.79 -15.97
C GLU A 10 31.85 40.64 -16.85
N LEU A 11 32.09 39.41 -16.41
CA LEU A 11 31.48 38.22 -16.98
C LEU A 11 30.59 37.58 -15.91
N VAL A 12 29.37 37.23 -16.31
CA VAL A 12 28.48 36.41 -15.52
C VAL A 12 28.58 34.97 -16.00
N LEU A 13 29.00 34.07 -15.12
CA LEU A 13 29.11 32.64 -15.37
C LEU A 13 28.06 31.91 -14.52
N SER A 14 27.18 31.14 -15.17
CA SER A 14 26.11 30.41 -14.48
C SER A 14 25.61 29.25 -15.34
N MET A 15 24.71 28.46 -14.76
CA MET A 15 23.96 27.38 -15.39
C MET A 15 22.46 27.64 -15.19
N THR A 16 21.60 26.74 -15.67
CA THR A 16 20.16 26.89 -15.42
C THR A 16 19.84 26.55 -13.95
N PRO A 17 18.80 27.15 -13.35
CA PRO A 17 18.39 26.83 -11.98
C PRO A 17 18.22 25.31 -11.76
N GLU A 18 17.65 24.62 -12.73
CA GLU A 18 17.38 23.18 -12.67
C GLU A 18 18.65 22.34 -12.53
N TRP A 19 19.79 22.81 -13.05
CA TRP A 19 21.06 22.11 -12.86
C TRP A 19 21.51 22.15 -11.40
N PHE A 20 21.37 23.32 -10.75
CA PHE A 20 21.73 23.49 -9.34
C PHE A 20 20.75 22.76 -8.41
N ASP A 21 19.45 22.93 -8.66
CA ASP A 21 18.39 22.32 -7.85
C ASP A 21 18.39 20.78 -7.99
N GLY A 22 18.85 20.26 -9.14
CA GLY A 22 19.09 18.83 -9.35
C GLY A 22 20.21 18.24 -8.49
N LEU A 23 21.10 19.07 -7.92
CA LEU A 23 22.04 18.65 -6.88
C LEU A 23 21.38 18.68 -5.50
N THR A 24 20.78 19.83 -5.18
CA THR A 24 19.95 20.03 -3.99
C THR A 24 19.26 21.40 -4.05
N GLU A 25 18.02 21.48 -3.58
CA GLU A 25 17.28 22.73 -3.47
C GLU A 25 17.77 23.59 -2.27
N ASP A 26 18.38 22.97 -1.25
CA ASP A 26 18.92 23.69 -0.10
C ASP A 26 20.27 24.36 -0.45
N ARG A 27 20.28 25.69 -0.48
CA ARG A 27 21.47 26.49 -0.79
C ARG A 27 22.62 26.30 0.21
N HIS A 28 22.34 25.98 1.47
CA HIS A 28 23.39 25.69 2.45
C HIS A 28 24.05 24.34 2.17
N ALA A 29 23.25 23.32 1.85
CA ALA A 29 23.77 22.02 1.42
C ALA A 29 24.51 22.12 0.08
N LEU A 30 23.99 22.91 -0.87
CA LEU A 30 24.60 23.13 -2.18
C LEU A 30 26.03 23.67 -2.06
N ARG A 31 26.27 24.60 -1.13
CA ARG A 31 27.60 25.19 -0.89
C ARG A 31 28.67 24.16 -0.57
N GLN A 32 28.27 23.04 0.05
CA GLN A 32 29.16 21.94 0.44
C GLN A 32 29.12 20.78 -0.57
N HIS A 33 28.26 20.85 -1.59
CA HIS A 33 28.08 19.78 -2.55
C HIS A 33 29.33 19.63 -3.45
N PRO A 34 29.93 18.44 -3.59
CA PRO A 34 31.18 18.25 -4.33
C PRO A 34 31.13 18.76 -5.77
N LYS A 35 30.06 18.47 -6.52
CA LYS A 35 29.89 18.98 -7.89
C LYS A 35 29.75 20.50 -7.98
N PHE A 36 29.20 21.14 -6.95
CA PHE A 36 29.08 22.60 -6.92
C PHE A 36 30.45 23.23 -6.70
N ILE A 37 31.23 22.69 -5.75
CA ILE A 37 32.61 23.11 -5.52
C ILE A 37 33.46 22.91 -6.79
N GLU A 38 33.34 21.75 -7.44
CA GLU A 38 34.05 21.47 -8.69
C GLU A 38 33.65 22.43 -9.82
N TRP A 39 32.38 22.80 -9.91
CA TRP A 39 31.89 23.82 -10.85
C TRP A 39 32.51 25.20 -10.56
N VAL A 40 32.56 25.61 -9.30
CA VAL A 40 33.21 26.86 -8.87
C VAL A 40 34.69 26.84 -9.26
N ASP A 41 35.41 25.79 -8.90
CA ASP A 41 36.86 25.67 -9.15
C ASP A 41 37.16 25.64 -10.66
N THR A 42 36.38 24.90 -11.43
CA THR A 42 36.53 24.82 -12.89
C THR A 42 36.24 26.16 -13.55
N SER A 43 35.23 26.89 -13.08
CA SER A 43 34.87 28.21 -13.62
C SER A 43 35.94 29.26 -13.31
N ILE A 44 36.49 29.25 -12.08
CA ILE A 44 37.63 30.09 -11.69
C ILE A 44 38.87 29.75 -12.51
N ALA A 45 39.18 28.46 -12.67
CA ALA A 45 40.32 28.00 -13.46
C ALA A 45 40.20 28.43 -14.93
N TRP A 46 39.00 28.33 -15.51
CA TRP A 46 38.73 28.82 -16.86
C TRP A 46 38.93 30.34 -16.97
N ALA A 47 38.38 31.11 -16.03
CA ALA A 47 38.51 32.57 -16.02
C ALA A 47 39.98 33.02 -15.89
N ARG A 48 40.75 32.37 -15.01
CA ARG A 48 42.19 32.62 -14.86
C ARG A 48 42.98 32.22 -16.09
N LYS A 49 42.60 31.15 -16.78
CA LYS A 49 43.23 30.78 -18.06
C LYS A 49 42.93 31.79 -19.16
N GLU A 50 41.73 32.35 -19.17
CA GLU A 50 41.25 33.26 -20.19
C GLU A 50 41.81 34.69 -20.03
N PHE A 51 41.82 35.21 -18.80
CA PHE A 51 42.24 36.60 -18.52
C PHE A 51 43.58 36.69 -17.80
N GLY A 52 44.16 35.58 -17.35
CA GLY A 52 45.46 35.57 -16.68
C GLY A 52 45.47 36.42 -15.41
N GLN A 53 46.52 37.24 -15.28
CA GLN A 53 46.68 38.19 -14.18
C GLN A 53 45.69 39.37 -14.25
N ASN A 54 44.91 39.50 -15.32
CA ASN A 54 43.97 40.59 -15.47
C ASN A 54 42.69 40.39 -14.66
N VAL A 55 42.46 39.21 -14.07
CA VAL A 55 41.33 38.97 -13.15
C VAL A 55 41.57 39.76 -11.87
N ILE A 56 40.64 40.66 -11.54
CA ILE A 56 40.67 41.49 -10.33
C ILE A 56 39.94 40.77 -9.19
N ASP A 57 38.74 40.29 -9.47
CA ASP A 57 37.85 39.72 -8.47
C ASP A 57 36.99 38.61 -9.07
N VAL A 58 36.62 37.65 -8.23
CA VAL A 58 35.65 36.61 -8.56
C VAL A 58 34.72 36.43 -7.37
N ALA A 59 33.44 36.76 -7.56
CA ALA A 59 32.40 36.64 -6.55
C ALA A 59 31.39 35.58 -6.95
N VAL A 60 31.04 34.66 -6.04
CA VAL A 60 29.98 33.66 -6.23
C VAL A 60 28.77 34.06 -5.40
N HIS A 61 27.67 34.38 -6.08
CA HIS A 61 26.39 34.70 -5.46
C HIS A 61 25.54 33.44 -5.35
N MET A 62 24.94 33.24 -4.18
CA MET A 62 24.07 32.08 -3.86
C MET A 62 22.76 32.49 -3.17
N ASP A 63 22.59 33.79 -2.94
CA ASP A 63 21.48 34.46 -2.28
C ASP A 63 20.41 34.97 -3.25
N GLU A 64 20.59 34.72 -4.56
CA GLU A 64 19.64 35.02 -5.63
C GLU A 64 18.97 33.74 -6.16
N SER A 65 18.05 33.88 -7.13
CA SER A 65 17.26 32.75 -7.66
C SER A 65 18.10 31.58 -8.16
N SER A 66 19.26 31.87 -8.75
CA SER A 66 20.17 30.85 -9.27
C SER A 66 21.61 31.23 -8.94
N PRO A 67 22.42 30.29 -8.43
CA PRO A 67 23.83 30.52 -8.21
C PRO A 67 24.54 31.01 -9.48
N HIS A 68 25.35 32.05 -9.36
CA HIS A 68 26.12 32.60 -10.47
C HIS A 68 27.40 33.25 -9.96
N MET A 69 28.35 33.40 -10.87
CA MET A 69 29.67 33.92 -10.59
C MET A 69 29.91 35.18 -11.42
N HIS A 70 30.30 36.26 -10.75
CA HIS A 70 30.80 37.47 -11.38
C HIS A 70 32.31 37.41 -11.44
N VAL A 71 32.87 37.56 -12.64
CA VAL A 71 34.31 37.65 -12.87
C VAL A 71 34.62 39.05 -13.36
N LEU A 72 35.36 39.81 -12.55
CA LEU A 72 35.81 41.16 -12.91
C LEU A 72 37.24 41.09 -13.44
N ALA A 73 37.48 41.63 -14.63
CA ALA A 73 38.81 41.64 -15.24
C ALA A 73 39.15 42.99 -15.90
N VAL A 74 40.43 43.35 -15.89
CA VAL A 74 40.94 44.50 -16.65
C VAL A 74 41.05 44.12 -18.13
N PRO A 75 40.48 44.87 -19.08
CA PRO A 75 40.56 44.54 -20.49
C PRO A 75 41.90 44.96 -21.11
N LEU A 76 42.99 44.34 -20.66
CA LEU A 76 44.31 44.48 -21.27
C LEU A 76 44.46 43.51 -22.45
N THR A 77 45.00 44.01 -23.57
CA THR A 77 45.44 43.17 -24.68
C THR A 77 46.69 42.39 -24.28
N GLN A 78 47.12 41.44 -25.11
CA GLN A 78 48.34 40.66 -24.86
C GLN A 78 49.59 41.56 -24.79
N GLU A 79 49.58 42.70 -25.47
CA GLU A 79 50.63 43.72 -25.45
C GLU A 79 50.50 44.71 -24.28
N GLY A 80 49.56 44.48 -23.35
CA GLY A 80 49.40 45.29 -22.14
C GLY A 80 48.63 46.60 -22.35
N ARG A 81 47.92 46.76 -23.46
CA ARG A 81 47.14 47.98 -23.73
C ARG A 81 45.72 47.84 -23.22
N LEU A 82 45.21 48.86 -22.52
CA LEU A 82 43.81 48.91 -22.11
C LEU A 82 42.88 49.11 -23.32
N CYS A 83 42.24 48.03 -23.79
CA CYS A 83 41.42 48.03 -24.99
C CYS A 83 40.24 47.05 -24.89
N ALA A 84 39.17 47.47 -24.21
CA ALA A 84 37.93 46.68 -24.14
C ALA A 84 37.32 46.34 -25.50
N LYS A 85 37.49 47.21 -26.52
CA LYS A 85 37.00 46.95 -27.88
C LYS A 85 37.58 45.66 -28.48
N GLU A 86 38.84 45.39 -28.17
CA GLU A 86 39.55 44.21 -28.68
C GLU A 86 39.28 42.99 -27.83
N VAL A 87 39.36 43.14 -26.49
CA VAL A 87 39.04 42.06 -25.56
C VAL A 87 37.61 41.58 -25.73
N LEU A 88 36.65 42.50 -25.97
CA LEU A 88 35.23 42.19 -26.21
C LEU A 88 34.88 42.12 -27.70
N ALA A 89 35.86 41.92 -28.58
CA ALA A 89 35.59 41.71 -30.00
C ALA A 89 34.64 40.52 -30.18
N ARG A 90 33.77 40.61 -31.19
CA ARG A 90 32.74 39.58 -31.46
C ARG A 90 33.35 38.18 -31.60
N THR A 91 34.51 38.07 -32.23
CA THR A 91 35.27 36.82 -32.39
C THR A 91 35.66 36.23 -31.04
N GLU A 92 36.17 37.06 -30.13
CA GLU A 92 36.55 36.64 -28.78
C GLU A 92 35.35 36.23 -27.94
N LEU A 93 34.24 36.97 -28.01
CA LEU A 93 33.00 36.58 -27.32
C LEU A 93 32.47 35.23 -27.82
N MET A 94 32.50 34.98 -29.13
CA MET A 94 32.11 33.69 -29.70
C MET A 94 33.05 32.56 -29.29
N ARG A 95 34.36 32.82 -29.25
CA ARG A 95 35.38 31.86 -28.78
C ARG A 95 35.16 31.52 -27.31
N ARG A 96 34.91 32.51 -26.45
CA ARG A 96 34.66 32.31 -25.01
C ARG A 96 33.40 31.50 -24.75
N GLN A 97 32.32 31.74 -25.49
CA GLN A 97 31.11 30.91 -25.41
C GLN A 97 31.41 29.43 -25.71
N THR A 98 32.28 29.15 -26.69
CA THR A 98 32.71 27.79 -27.01
C THR A 98 33.68 27.22 -25.99
N SER A 99 34.68 27.98 -25.54
CA SER A 99 35.70 27.50 -24.61
C SER A 99 35.15 27.27 -23.22
N TYR A 100 34.24 28.12 -22.74
CA TYR A 100 33.56 27.93 -21.47
C TYR A 100 32.63 26.71 -21.51
N ALA A 101 31.84 26.55 -22.58
CA ALA A 101 31.00 25.36 -22.74
C ALA A 101 31.84 24.07 -22.72
N LYS A 102 33.03 24.07 -23.35
CA LYS A 102 33.96 22.94 -23.28
C LYS A 102 34.44 22.65 -21.86
N ALA A 103 34.74 23.68 -21.08
CA ALA A 103 35.09 23.51 -19.66
C ALA A 103 33.93 22.95 -18.83
N MET A 104 32.68 23.19 -19.27
CA MET A 104 31.48 22.73 -18.59
C MET A 104 30.96 21.35 -19.07
N GLU A 105 31.60 20.72 -20.06
CA GLU A 105 31.24 19.38 -20.57
C GLU A 105 31.18 18.30 -19.47
N PRO A 106 32.11 18.23 -18.49
CA PRO A 106 32.04 17.25 -17.39
C PRO A 106 30.78 17.38 -16.53
N PHE A 107 30.16 18.56 -16.51
CA PHE A 107 28.95 18.85 -15.76
C PHE A 107 27.67 18.57 -16.57
N GLY A 108 27.81 18.06 -17.80
CA GLY A 108 26.69 17.78 -18.71
C GLY A 108 26.07 19.02 -19.34
N VAL A 109 26.74 20.18 -19.26
CA VAL A 109 26.24 21.43 -19.81
C VAL A 109 26.73 21.62 -21.24
N GLN A 110 25.81 21.98 -22.13
CA GLN A 110 26.07 22.17 -23.55
C GLN A 110 26.18 23.65 -23.92
N ARG A 111 26.89 23.92 -25.02
CA ARG A 111 27.02 25.27 -25.58
C ARG A 111 25.66 25.81 -26.01
N GLY A 112 25.37 27.06 -25.61
CA GLY A 112 24.17 27.76 -26.07
C GLY A 112 24.07 27.88 -27.59
N VAL A 113 22.83 27.80 -28.09
CA VAL A 113 22.53 27.98 -29.52
C VAL A 113 22.82 29.45 -29.91
N PRO A 114 23.61 29.70 -30.97
CA PRO A 114 24.00 31.06 -31.36
C PRO A 114 22.81 32.01 -31.57
N ALA A 115 22.97 33.27 -31.16
CA ALA A 115 21.95 34.32 -31.33
C ALA A 115 21.49 34.52 -32.79
N LYS A 116 22.34 34.19 -33.78
CA LYS A 116 21.98 34.21 -35.21
C LYS A 116 20.80 33.28 -35.52
N VAL A 117 20.72 32.15 -34.81
CA VAL A 117 19.69 31.12 -34.95
C VAL A 117 18.51 31.43 -34.04
N THR A 118 18.76 31.67 -32.74
CA THR A 118 17.69 31.87 -31.75
C THR A 118 16.98 33.21 -31.86
N LYS A 119 17.61 34.21 -32.48
CA LYS A 119 17.17 35.63 -32.51
C LYS A 119 16.94 36.25 -31.13
N ARG A 120 17.41 35.60 -30.06
CA ARG A 120 17.30 36.10 -28.69
C ARG A 120 18.19 37.33 -28.52
N ARG A 121 17.67 38.31 -27.79
CA ARG A 121 18.45 39.45 -27.27
C ARG A 121 18.61 39.30 -25.76
N HIS A 122 19.69 39.85 -25.22
CA HIS A 122 19.82 39.99 -23.77
C HIS A 122 18.69 40.88 -23.25
N ILE A 123 18.08 40.47 -22.14
CA ILE A 123 17.04 41.20 -21.42
C ILE A 123 17.66 41.60 -20.08
N LYS A 124 17.62 42.89 -19.76
CA LYS A 124 18.14 43.37 -18.47
C LYS A 124 17.27 42.87 -17.34
N LEU A 125 17.83 42.71 -16.15
CA LEU A 125 17.08 42.28 -14.96
C LEU A 125 15.89 43.21 -14.64
N THR A 126 16.01 44.51 -14.97
CA THR A 126 14.95 45.52 -14.78
C THR A 126 13.85 45.47 -15.85
N GLU A 127 14.07 44.77 -16.96
CA GLU A 127 13.12 44.68 -18.05
C GLU A 127 12.19 43.49 -17.81
N LYS A 128 10.87 43.72 -17.80
CA LYS A 128 9.91 42.61 -17.82
C LYS A 128 10.15 41.80 -19.10
N PRO A 129 10.32 40.46 -19.02
CA PRO A 129 10.66 39.65 -20.19
C PRO A 129 9.52 39.69 -21.23
N GLN A 130 9.64 40.59 -22.21
CA GLN A 130 8.76 40.65 -23.37
C GLN A 130 9.18 39.51 -24.33
N GLY A 131 8.54 38.35 -24.19
CA GLY A 131 8.66 37.24 -25.15
C GLY A 131 9.42 36.00 -24.69
N GLY A 132 9.96 35.97 -23.46
CA GLY A 132 10.44 34.73 -22.82
C GLY A 132 9.32 33.86 -22.21
N GLY A 133 8.12 34.45 -22.04
CA GLY A 133 6.96 33.84 -21.41
C GLY A 133 6.55 32.51 -22.05
N LYS A 134 6.42 32.42 -23.36
CA LYS A 134 5.87 31.21 -24.00
C LYS A 134 6.70 29.94 -23.76
N ALA A 135 8.03 30.02 -23.76
CA ALA A 135 8.88 28.85 -23.55
C ALA A 135 8.95 28.45 -22.07
N SER A 136 8.97 29.44 -21.16
CA SER A 136 8.95 29.21 -19.71
C SER A 136 7.55 28.77 -19.24
N GLU A 137 6.48 29.33 -19.79
CA GLU A 137 5.10 28.87 -19.58
C GLU A 137 4.91 27.47 -20.13
N LEU A 138 5.41 27.17 -21.33
CA LEU A 138 5.30 25.82 -21.87
C LEU A 138 6.08 24.80 -21.04
N ALA A 139 7.27 25.16 -20.54
CA ALA A 139 8.04 24.33 -19.62
C ALA A 139 7.31 24.13 -18.28
N ALA A 140 6.73 25.19 -17.72
CA ALA A 140 5.93 25.10 -16.50
C ALA A 140 4.65 24.26 -16.69
N GLN A 141 3.98 24.40 -17.83
CA GLN A 141 2.83 23.59 -18.22
C GLN A 141 3.22 22.12 -18.42
N LEU A 142 4.37 21.85 -19.03
CA LEU A 142 4.92 20.48 -19.16
C LEU A 142 5.24 19.87 -17.80
N ALA A 143 5.84 20.62 -16.89
CA ALA A 143 6.11 20.16 -15.53
C ALA A 143 4.82 19.84 -14.76
N ALA A 144 3.82 20.73 -14.85
CA ALA A 144 2.50 20.52 -14.24
C ALA A 144 1.76 19.31 -14.84
N ALA A 145 1.82 19.15 -16.16
CA ALA A 145 1.24 18.00 -16.86
C ALA A 145 1.93 16.69 -16.44
N ASN A 146 3.25 16.66 -16.33
CA ASN A 146 3.99 15.48 -15.88
C ASN A 146 3.65 15.10 -14.43
N SER A 147 3.51 16.08 -13.53
CA SER A 147 3.05 15.85 -12.16
C SER A 147 1.64 15.26 -12.13
N THR A 148 0.73 15.78 -12.96
CA THR A 148 -0.65 15.28 -13.11
C THR A 148 -0.67 13.85 -13.63
N ILE A 149 0.16 13.54 -14.64
CA ILE A 149 0.29 12.18 -15.19
C ILE A 149 0.76 11.21 -14.10
N ALA A 150 1.75 11.59 -13.30
CA ALA A 150 2.24 10.74 -12.21
C ALA A 150 1.14 10.46 -11.17
N GLN A 151 0.35 11.47 -10.80
CA GLN A 151 -0.80 11.31 -9.90
C GLN A 151 -1.87 10.39 -10.49
N LEU A 152 -2.23 10.58 -11.77
CA LEU A 152 -3.21 9.73 -12.45
C LEU A 152 -2.71 8.28 -12.58
N GLN A 153 -1.43 8.07 -12.84
CA GLN A 153 -0.82 6.72 -12.87
C GLN A 153 -0.94 6.03 -11.50
N GLN A 154 -0.68 6.75 -10.41
CA GLN A 154 -0.85 6.22 -9.06
C GLN A 154 -2.31 5.86 -8.77
N GLN A 155 -3.27 6.71 -9.16
CA GLN A 155 -4.71 6.41 -9.02
C GLN A 155 -5.14 5.18 -9.83
N VAL A 156 -4.66 5.05 -11.08
CA VAL A 156 -4.94 3.87 -11.91
C VAL A 156 -4.40 2.60 -11.24
N GLN A 157 -3.19 2.64 -10.68
CA GLN A 157 -2.62 1.50 -9.97
C GLN A 157 -3.43 1.12 -8.72
N GLN A 158 -3.93 2.10 -7.97
CA GLN A 158 -4.82 1.87 -6.83
C GLN A 158 -6.14 1.21 -7.26
N LEU A 159 -6.78 1.73 -8.31
CA LEU A 159 -8.03 1.18 -8.85
C LEU A 159 -7.83 -0.25 -9.38
N GLN A 160 -6.69 -0.54 -10.00
CA GLN A 160 -6.35 -1.89 -10.43
C GLN A 160 -6.23 -2.84 -9.24
N GLY A 161 -5.60 -2.41 -8.14
CA GLY A 161 -5.54 -3.20 -6.90
C GLY A 161 -6.94 -3.51 -6.35
N LEU A 162 -7.79 -2.49 -6.25
CA LEU A 162 -9.17 -2.65 -5.80
C LEU A 162 -9.98 -3.60 -6.71
N ASN A 163 -9.82 -3.51 -8.02
CA ASN A 163 -10.49 -4.41 -8.96
C ASN A 163 -10.09 -5.88 -8.73
N VAL A 164 -8.80 -6.16 -8.48
CA VAL A 164 -8.34 -7.52 -8.17
C VAL A 164 -8.99 -8.03 -6.87
N ASP A 165 -9.07 -7.18 -5.85
CA ASP A 165 -9.70 -7.54 -4.57
C ASP A 165 -11.21 -7.77 -4.72
N TYR A 166 -11.91 -6.92 -5.48
CA TYR A 166 -13.32 -7.13 -5.79
C TYR A 166 -13.55 -8.41 -6.58
N SER A 167 -12.71 -8.72 -7.59
CA SER A 167 -12.80 -9.99 -8.32
C SER A 167 -12.64 -11.20 -7.39
N ARG A 168 -11.70 -11.16 -6.43
CA ARG A 168 -11.54 -12.22 -5.42
C ARG A 168 -12.78 -12.37 -4.54
N GLN A 169 -13.36 -11.26 -4.09
CA GLN A 169 -14.58 -11.28 -3.27
C GLN A 169 -15.77 -11.85 -4.05
N ILE A 170 -15.94 -11.45 -5.32
CA ILE A 170 -16.99 -11.98 -6.20
C ILE A 170 -16.86 -13.50 -6.33
N THR A 171 -15.67 -14.00 -6.66
CA THR A 171 -15.43 -15.45 -6.77
C THR A 171 -15.70 -16.20 -5.46
N ALA A 172 -15.37 -15.59 -4.31
CA ALA A 172 -15.66 -16.19 -3.01
C ALA A 172 -17.16 -16.26 -2.73
N LEU A 173 -17.92 -15.22 -3.07
CA LEU A 173 -19.37 -15.18 -2.92
C LEU A 173 -20.05 -16.17 -3.88
N GLU A 174 -19.61 -16.26 -5.12
CA GLU A 174 -20.10 -17.24 -6.10
C GLU A 174 -19.99 -18.68 -5.57
N LYS A 175 -18.84 -19.05 -4.97
CA LYS A 175 -18.67 -20.36 -4.34
C LYS A 175 -19.65 -20.60 -3.17
N ARG A 176 -19.91 -19.59 -2.35
CA ARG A 176 -20.86 -19.71 -1.23
C ARG A 176 -22.30 -19.88 -1.73
N ILE A 177 -22.67 -19.17 -2.80
CA ILE A 177 -23.98 -19.32 -3.45
C ILE A 177 -24.12 -20.73 -4.01
N GLU A 178 -23.10 -21.25 -4.71
CA GLU A 178 -23.12 -22.62 -5.25
C GLU A 178 -23.29 -23.67 -4.13
N GLN A 179 -22.55 -23.52 -3.03
CA GLN A 179 -22.69 -24.39 -1.87
C GLN A 179 -24.09 -24.34 -1.26
N ALA A 180 -24.66 -23.14 -1.08
CA ALA A 180 -26.00 -22.97 -0.53
C ALA A 180 -27.08 -23.59 -1.42
N GLN A 181 -26.96 -23.44 -2.75
CA GLN A 181 -27.85 -24.09 -3.72
C GLN A 181 -27.75 -25.62 -3.64
N ARG A 182 -26.53 -26.16 -3.49
CA ARG A 182 -26.29 -27.60 -3.37
C ARG A 182 -26.86 -28.19 -2.06
N LEU A 183 -26.81 -27.43 -0.96
CA LEU A 183 -27.47 -27.81 0.28
C LEU A 183 -29.00 -27.80 0.14
N ALA A 184 -29.56 -26.77 -0.49
CA ALA A 184 -31.00 -26.67 -0.71
C ALA A 184 -31.56 -27.82 -1.58
N THR A 185 -30.80 -28.30 -2.57
CA THR A 185 -31.19 -29.48 -3.35
C THR A 185 -31.13 -30.76 -2.52
N PHE A 186 -30.10 -30.92 -1.69
CA PHE A 186 -29.98 -32.06 -0.79
C PHE A 186 -31.09 -32.10 0.27
N GLU A 187 -31.45 -30.96 0.86
CA GLU A 187 -32.59 -30.85 1.78
C GLU A 187 -33.92 -31.28 1.12
N LYS A 188 -34.14 -30.89 -0.14
CA LYS A 188 -35.33 -31.34 -0.89
C LYS A 188 -35.31 -32.86 -1.10
N GLN A 189 -34.15 -33.45 -1.41
CA GLN A 189 -34.00 -34.89 -1.56
C GLN A 189 -34.28 -35.63 -0.25
N ILE A 190 -33.72 -35.17 0.88
CA ILE A 190 -34.00 -35.75 2.21
C ILE A 190 -35.50 -35.67 2.52
N LYS A 191 -36.14 -34.52 2.31
CA LYS A 191 -37.59 -34.38 2.55
C LYS A 191 -38.41 -35.34 1.71
N ALA A 192 -38.06 -35.51 0.43
CA ALA A 192 -38.71 -36.46 -0.45
C ALA A 192 -38.49 -37.92 -0.01
N GLU A 193 -37.28 -38.28 0.40
CA GLU A 193 -36.94 -39.62 0.89
C GLU A 193 -37.64 -39.94 2.22
N MET A 194 -37.71 -38.96 3.14
CA MET A 194 -38.46 -39.10 4.39
C MET A 194 -39.97 -39.25 4.14
N ALA A 195 -40.53 -38.55 3.16
CA ALA A 195 -41.93 -38.72 2.76
C ALA A 195 -42.20 -40.08 2.09
N ALA A 196 -41.21 -40.66 1.42
CA ALA A 196 -41.32 -41.96 0.75
C ALA A 196 -41.17 -43.17 1.70
N LYS A 197 -40.58 -43.00 2.89
CA LYS A 197 -40.57 -44.03 3.93
C LYS A 197 -41.99 -44.19 4.49
N LYS A 198 -42.58 -45.38 4.33
CA LYS A 198 -43.87 -45.73 4.96
C LYS A 198 -43.84 -45.44 6.46
N PRO A 199 -44.93 -44.90 7.05
CA PRO A 199 -45.03 -44.74 8.49
C PRO A 199 -44.79 -46.11 9.16
N ARG A 200 -43.95 -46.12 10.21
CA ARG A 200 -43.85 -47.29 11.09
C ARG A 200 -45.27 -47.55 11.62
N ARG A 201 -45.77 -48.78 11.51
CA ARG A 201 -47.09 -49.17 12.04
C ARG A 201 -47.27 -48.61 13.44
N ASP A 202 -48.34 -47.84 13.64
CA ASP A 202 -48.71 -47.28 14.93
C ASP A 202 -48.87 -48.42 15.94
N LEU A 203 -48.20 -48.29 17.10
CA LEU A 203 -48.40 -49.19 18.23
C LEU A 203 -49.80 -48.91 18.81
N PRO A 204 -50.63 -49.92 19.13
CA PRO A 204 -51.98 -49.71 19.66
C PRO A 204 -52.01 -48.86 20.94
N ASP A 205 -52.97 -47.92 21.02
CA ASP A 205 -53.12 -46.89 22.07
C ASP A 205 -53.86 -47.40 23.33
N ASP A 206 -54.04 -48.71 23.48
CA ASP A 206 -54.64 -49.31 24.67
C ASP A 206 -53.56 -49.78 25.65
N GLN A 207 -53.67 -49.28 26.89
CA GLN A 207 -52.70 -49.51 27.96
C GLN A 207 -52.48 -51.01 28.26
N GLU A 208 -53.48 -51.84 27.98
CA GLU A 208 -53.43 -53.30 28.19
C GLU A 208 -52.60 -54.00 27.10
N THR A 209 -52.78 -53.65 25.82
CA THR A 209 -51.91 -54.17 24.74
C THR A 209 -50.48 -53.64 24.84
N ALA A 210 -50.29 -52.37 25.24
CA ALA A 210 -48.95 -51.82 25.48
C ALA A 210 -48.22 -52.65 26.56
N MET A 211 -48.93 -53.00 27.64
CA MET A 211 -48.40 -53.88 28.68
C MET A 211 -48.06 -55.28 28.16
N ALA A 212 -48.98 -55.90 27.41
CA ALA A 212 -48.78 -57.24 26.87
C ALA A 212 -47.59 -57.28 25.89
N LEU A 213 -47.45 -56.26 25.03
CA LEU A 213 -46.32 -56.12 24.11
C LEU A 213 -45.01 -55.87 24.86
N PHE A 214 -45.03 -55.08 25.92
CA PHE A 214 -43.86 -54.84 26.77
C PHE A 214 -43.39 -56.14 27.43
N LEU A 215 -44.32 -56.90 28.03
CA LEU A 215 -44.02 -58.20 28.63
C LEU A 215 -43.50 -59.21 27.60
N GLU A 216 -44.15 -59.31 26.44
CA GLU A 216 -43.73 -60.20 25.36
C GLU A 216 -42.34 -59.86 24.83
N LYS A 217 -42.04 -58.57 24.65
CA LYS A 217 -40.71 -58.08 24.23
C LYS A 217 -39.63 -58.42 25.25
N HIS A 218 -39.97 -58.44 26.54
CA HIS A 218 -39.03 -58.62 27.65
C HIS A 218 -39.12 -59.98 28.34
N LYS A 219 -39.88 -60.93 27.80
CA LYS A 219 -40.14 -62.26 28.37
C LYS A 219 -38.89 -63.12 28.62
N ALA A 220 -37.79 -62.83 27.92
CA ALA A 220 -36.52 -63.54 28.06
C ALA A 220 -35.68 -63.05 29.25
N LEU A 221 -36.07 -61.95 29.91
CA LEU A 221 -35.38 -61.44 31.08
C LEU A 221 -35.81 -62.19 32.34
N PRO A 222 -34.90 -62.45 33.28
CA PRO A 222 -35.26 -63.00 34.58
C PRO A 222 -36.21 -62.05 35.31
N TYR A 223 -37.27 -62.61 35.88
CA TYR A 223 -38.21 -61.88 36.73
C TYR A 223 -37.68 -61.86 38.17
N CYS A 224 -37.71 -60.70 38.82
CA CYS A 224 -37.30 -60.58 40.22
C CYS A 224 -38.13 -59.54 40.96
N THR A 225 -38.10 -59.61 42.29
CA THR A 225 -38.82 -58.68 43.16
C THR A 225 -38.15 -57.31 43.21
N PRO A 226 -38.89 -56.22 43.50
CA PRO A 226 -38.28 -54.89 43.68
C PRO A 226 -37.16 -54.85 44.73
N GLN A 227 -37.20 -55.74 45.71
CA GLN A 227 -36.18 -55.86 46.76
C GLN A 227 -34.89 -56.49 46.23
N GLU A 228 -34.99 -57.51 45.38
CA GLU A 228 -33.84 -58.17 44.74
C GLU A 228 -33.18 -57.27 43.68
N ALA A 229 -33.96 -56.38 43.07
CA ALA A 229 -33.48 -55.41 42.09
C ALA A 229 -33.05 -54.06 42.71
N SER A 230 -32.94 -54.00 44.04
CA SER A 230 -32.54 -52.79 44.77
C SER A 230 -31.17 -52.29 44.30
N GLY A 231 -31.14 -51.03 43.84
CA GLY A 231 -29.94 -50.40 43.28
C GLY A 231 -29.80 -50.51 41.74
N GLY A 232 -30.72 -51.18 41.04
CA GLY A 232 -30.73 -51.23 39.58
C GLY A 232 -31.18 -49.92 38.91
N SER A 233 -30.61 -49.60 37.74
CA SER A 233 -30.98 -48.40 36.95
C SER A 233 -32.11 -48.71 35.97
N LEU A 234 -33.10 -47.82 35.88
CA LEU A 234 -34.25 -47.95 34.99
C LEU A 234 -33.82 -47.79 33.52
N VAL A 235 -34.15 -48.80 32.70
CA VAL A 235 -33.85 -48.80 31.25
C VAL A 235 -35.11 -48.56 30.42
N ALA A 236 -36.22 -49.19 30.81
CA ALA A 236 -37.53 -49.02 30.18
C ALA A 236 -38.63 -49.36 31.19
N SER A 237 -39.82 -48.82 31.01
CA SER A 237 -40.99 -49.12 31.84
C SER A 237 -42.28 -49.00 31.03
N GLU A 238 -43.26 -49.84 31.36
CA GLU A 238 -44.62 -49.74 30.86
C GLU A 238 -45.59 -50.08 32.00
N GLY A 239 -46.51 -49.16 32.30
CA GLY A 239 -47.36 -49.20 33.50
C GLY A 239 -46.62 -49.62 34.79
N ARG A 240 -46.96 -50.79 35.35
CA ARG A 240 -46.38 -51.30 36.61
C ARG A 240 -45.13 -52.17 36.43
N PHE A 241 -44.66 -52.39 35.20
CA PHE A 241 -43.48 -53.21 34.92
C PHE A 241 -42.32 -52.33 34.48
N ALA A 242 -41.12 -52.71 34.89
CA ALA A 242 -39.89 -52.02 34.54
C ALA A 242 -38.77 -53.01 34.23
N VAL A 243 -37.90 -52.64 33.30
CA VAL A 243 -36.63 -53.32 33.07
C VAL A 243 -35.53 -52.54 33.79
N LEU A 244 -34.90 -53.20 34.77
CA LEU A 244 -33.81 -52.62 35.54
C LEU A 244 -32.47 -53.25 35.12
N HIS A 245 -31.45 -52.42 34.95
CA HIS A 245 -30.07 -52.85 34.77
C HIS A 245 -29.40 -53.04 36.13
N LEU A 246 -29.04 -54.29 36.45
CA LEU A 246 -28.48 -54.73 37.73
C LEU A 246 -26.94 -54.70 37.76
N GLY A 247 -26.30 -54.10 36.75
CA GLY A 247 -24.85 -54.11 36.57
C GLY A 247 -24.33 -55.33 35.81
N HIS A 248 -23.13 -55.19 35.21
CA HIS A 248 -22.47 -56.23 34.41
C HIS A 248 -23.29 -56.72 33.21
N GLY A 249 -24.08 -55.83 32.58
CA GLY A 249 -24.91 -56.14 31.42
C GLY A 249 -26.17 -56.96 31.72
N ARG A 250 -26.42 -57.29 33.00
CA ARG A 250 -27.59 -58.04 33.43
C ARG A 250 -28.80 -57.11 33.53
N HIS A 251 -29.90 -57.54 32.94
CA HIS A 251 -31.18 -56.86 32.99
C HIS A 251 -32.20 -57.81 33.61
N ALA A 252 -33.12 -57.28 34.40
CA ALA A 252 -34.22 -58.03 34.97
C ALA A 252 -35.54 -57.28 34.78
N LEU A 253 -36.61 -58.05 34.61
CA LEU A 253 -37.97 -57.53 34.56
C LEU A 253 -38.52 -57.52 36.00
N VAL A 254 -39.05 -56.38 36.41
CA VAL A 254 -39.53 -56.15 37.77
C VAL A 254 -40.95 -55.61 37.70
N GLU A 255 -41.86 -56.23 38.45
CA GLU A 255 -43.21 -55.73 38.62
C GLU A 255 -43.33 -54.98 39.94
N PHE A 256 -43.79 -53.75 39.85
CA PHE A 256 -44.02 -52.88 40.99
C PHE A 256 -45.48 -52.99 41.46
N PRO A 257 -45.77 -52.57 42.71
CA PRO A 257 -47.13 -52.57 43.24
C PRO A 257 -48.10 -51.68 42.47
N SER A 258 -47.59 -50.62 41.82
CA SER A 258 -48.37 -49.69 41.00
C SER A 258 -47.50 -49.02 39.95
N ALA A 259 -48.11 -48.47 38.90
CA ALA A 259 -47.41 -47.64 37.92
C ALA A 259 -46.81 -46.37 38.57
N GLN A 260 -47.44 -45.87 39.63
CA GLN A 260 -46.93 -44.73 40.38
C GLN A 260 -45.60 -45.05 41.08
N ALA A 261 -45.43 -46.26 41.62
CA ALA A 261 -44.16 -46.68 42.21
C ALA A 261 -43.00 -46.73 41.18
N VAL A 262 -43.30 -47.08 39.93
CA VAL A 262 -42.31 -47.03 38.82
C VAL A 262 -41.95 -45.58 38.48
N GLN A 263 -42.93 -44.68 38.46
CA GLN A 263 -42.70 -43.25 38.22
C GLN A 263 -41.87 -42.60 39.33
N GLU A 264 -42.10 -42.99 40.59
CA GLU A 264 -41.30 -42.52 41.74
C GLU A 264 -39.84 -42.99 41.63
N LEU A 265 -39.60 -44.24 41.22
CA LEU A 265 -38.27 -44.74 40.91
C LEU A 265 -37.60 -43.93 39.78
N ALA A 266 -38.32 -43.69 38.68
CA ALA A 266 -37.82 -42.92 37.55
C ALA A 266 -37.43 -41.49 37.94
N ARG A 267 -38.26 -40.82 38.75
CA ARG A 267 -37.98 -39.48 39.29
C ARG A 267 -36.77 -39.47 40.23
N GLY A 268 -36.65 -40.48 41.10
CA GLY A 268 -35.51 -40.63 42.00
C GLY A 268 -34.18 -40.79 41.26
N GLN A 269 -34.17 -41.45 40.10
CA GLN A 269 -32.96 -41.64 39.29
C GLN A 269 -32.60 -40.42 38.41
N GLN A 270 -33.59 -39.60 38.02
CA GLN A 270 -33.32 -38.33 37.32
C GLN A 270 -32.73 -37.26 38.24
N GLN A 271 -32.82 -37.41 39.57
CA GLN A 271 -32.33 -36.44 40.56
C GLN A 271 -30.99 -36.84 41.25
N GLY A 272 -30.18 -37.71 40.65
CA GLY A 272 -28.81 -38.02 41.11
C GLY A 272 -27.77 -36.92 40.80
N PRO A 273 -26.64 -36.89 41.53
CA PRO A 273 -26.15 -35.73 42.28
C PRO A 273 -25.72 -34.53 41.42
N GLY A 274 -26.14 -33.33 41.85
CA GLY A 274 -25.76 -32.06 41.22
C GLY A 274 -24.25 -31.87 41.13
N ARG A 275 -23.73 -31.77 39.91
CA ARG A 275 -22.40 -31.21 39.64
C ARG A 275 -22.38 -29.74 40.07
N ALA A 276 -21.58 -29.41 41.09
CA ALA A 276 -21.18 -28.04 41.34
C ALA A 276 -20.40 -27.47 40.13
N PRO A 277 -20.60 -26.20 39.74
CA PRO A 277 -19.85 -25.60 38.64
C PRO A 277 -18.42 -25.32 39.13
N GLY A 278 -17.46 -25.99 38.50
CA GLY A 278 -16.02 -25.77 38.71
C GLY A 278 -15.56 -24.45 38.08
N ARG A 279 -14.59 -23.86 38.77
CA ARG A 279 -13.87 -22.60 38.51
C ARG A 279 -13.24 -22.50 37.12
#